data_AF-A0A7C2SJJ4-F1
#
_entry.id   AF-A0A7C2SJJ4-F1
#
_cell.length_a   1.000
_cell.length_b   1.000
_cell.length_c   1.000
_cell.angle_alpha   90.00
_cell.angle_beta   90.00
_cell.angle_gamma   90.00
#
_symmetry.space_group_name_H-M   'P 1'
#
loop_
_entity.id
_entity.type
_entity.pdbx_description
1 polymer ?
#
loop_
_entity_poly.entity_id
_entity_poly.type
_entity_poly.pdbx_seq_one_letter_code
_entity_poly.pdbx_strand_id
1 'polypeptide(L)' 'MEDTLDKIEIITLSKEKYREIIDVYNQYKLDFDDSYQFLLAQENQMTIVTQDADFKIVDKIISIQFL' A
#
# COMPACT_ATOMS: atom_id res chain seq x y z
N MET A 1 -20.93 -0.57 18.26
CA MET A 1 -19.93 -0.57 17.19
C MET A 1 -20.56 -1.37 16.06
N GLU A 2 -20.83 -0.74 14.92
CA GLU A 2 -21.45 -1.41 13.78
C GLU A 2 -20.32 -2.02 12.92
N ASP A 3 -20.54 -3.23 12.37
CA ASP A 3 -19.54 -3.89 11.55
C ASP A 3 -19.34 -3.11 10.24
N THR A 4 -18.08 -3.01 9.82
CA THR A 4 -17.67 -2.32 8.60
C THR A 4 -17.29 -3.29 7.49
N LEU A 5 -17.15 -4.59 7.79
CA LEU A 5 -16.66 -5.58 6.83
C LEU A 5 -17.55 -5.66 5.59
N ASP A 6 -18.87 -5.64 5.78
CA ASP A 6 -19.85 -5.67 4.67
C ASP A 6 -19.90 -4.36 3.87
N LYS A 7 -19.24 -3.30 4.36
CA LYS A 7 -19.20 -1.97 3.75
C LYS A 7 -17.89 -1.69 3.01
N ILE A 8 -16.94 -2.63 3.02
CA ILE A 8 -15.62 -2.48 2.40
C ILE A 8 -15.36 -3.61 1.41
N GLU A 9 -14.62 -3.31 0.35
CA GLU A 9 -14.08 -4.32 -0.54
C GLU A 9 -12.71 -4.78 0.00
N ILE A 10 -12.52 -6.09 0.11
CA ILE A 10 -11.23 -6.68 0.47
C ILE A 10 -10.51 -7.07 -0.81
N ILE A 11 -9.36 -6.45 -1.04
CA ILE A 11 -8.47 -6.75 -2.16
C ILE A 11 -7.17 -7.38 -1.66
N THR A 12 -6.51 -8.11 -2.53
CA THR A 12 -5.24 -8.80 -2.22
C THR A 12 -4.25 -8.60 -3.34
N LEU A 13 -2.96 -8.56 -3.00
CA LEU A 13 -1.90 -8.47 -3.98
C LEU A 13 -1.82 -9.78 -4.77
N SER A 14 -1.54 -9.70 -6.07
CA SER A 14 -1.29 -10.88 -6.89
C SER A 14 -0.06 -11.63 -6.37
N LYS A 15 -0.17 -12.96 -6.25
CA LYS A 15 0.89 -13.83 -5.67
C LYS A 15 2.26 -13.64 -6.32
N GLU A 16 2.31 -13.36 -7.61
CA GLU A 16 3.56 -13.13 -8.35
C GLU A 16 4.34 -11.91 -7.82
N LYS A 17 3.62 -10.89 -7.34
CA LYS A 17 4.21 -9.65 -6.81
C LYS A 17 4.69 -9.75 -5.36
N TYR A 18 4.45 -10.87 -4.69
CA TYR A 18 4.92 -11.05 -3.30
C TYR A 18 6.44 -11.00 -3.23
N ARG A 19 7.12 -11.40 -4.30
CA ARG A 19 8.58 -11.33 -4.39
C ARG A 19 9.08 -9.89 -4.46
N GLU A 20 8.30 -8.98 -5.04
CA GLU A 20 8.63 -7.56 -5.19
C GLU A 20 8.57 -6.81 -3.85
N ILE A 21 7.92 -7.36 -2.82
CA ILE A 21 7.86 -6.75 -1.47
C ILE A 21 9.27 -6.51 -0.93
N ILE A 22 10.17 -7.47 -1.14
CA ILE A 22 11.57 -7.38 -0.71
C ILE A 22 12.30 -6.27 -1.47
N ASP A 23 12.00 -6.09 -2.76
CA ASP A 23 12.60 -5.05 -3.59
C ASP A 23 12.14 -3.66 -3.13
N VAL A 24 10.85 -3.50 -2.85
CA VAL A 24 10.25 -2.27 -2.31
C VAL A 24 10.83 -1.92 -0.95
N TYR A 25 10.91 -2.89 -0.03
CA TYR A 25 11.58 -2.72 1.26
C TYR A 25 13.02 -2.24 1.09
N ASN A 26 13.78 -2.89 0.20
CA ASN A 26 15.18 -2.55 -0.01
C ASN A 26 15.35 -1.15 -0.61
N GLN A 27 14.50 -0.78 -1.55
CA GLN A 27 14.57 0.47 -2.32
C GLN A 27 14.05 1.68 -1.54
N TYR A 28 12.90 1.55 -0.88
CA TYR A 28 12.19 2.68 -0.26
C TYR A 28 12.23 2.66 1.27
N LYS A 29 12.73 1.57 1.88
CA LYS A 29 12.81 1.40 3.34
C LYS A 29 11.46 1.45 4.06
N LEU A 30 10.36 1.26 3.31
CA LEU A 30 9.04 0.96 3.87
C LEU A 30 9.11 -0.38 4.60
N ASP A 31 8.38 -0.53 5.70
CA ASP A 31 8.30 -1.81 6.39
C ASP A 31 7.51 -2.85 5.56
N PHE A 32 7.28 -4.04 6.13
CA PHE A 32 6.68 -5.14 5.38
C PHE A 32 5.25 -4.82 4.93
N ASP A 33 4.41 -4.30 5.83
CA ASP A 33 3.04 -3.97 5.54
C ASP A 33 2.91 -2.74 4.65
N ASP A 34 3.75 -1.72 4.83
CA ASP A 34 3.76 -0.56 3.93
C ASP A 34 4.23 -0.93 2.53
N SER A 35 5.24 -1.81 2.42
CA SER A 35 5.70 -2.33 1.13
C SER A 35 4.59 -3.12 0.43
N TYR A 36 3.81 -3.91 1.17
CA TYR A 36 2.65 -4.63 0.63
C TYR A 36 1.55 -3.66 0.17
N GLN A 37 1.21 -2.66 0.99
CA GLN A 37 0.21 -1.65 0.65
C GLN A 37 0.61 -0.83 -0.57
N PHE A 38 1.88 -0.44 -0.67
CA PHE A 38 2.45 0.24 -1.84
C PHE A 38 2.25 -0.58 -3.12
N LEU A 39 2.63 -1.87 -3.11
CA LEU A 39 2.49 -2.75 -4.27
C LEU A 39 1.03 -3.00 -4.63
N LEU A 40 0.16 -3.16 -3.63
CA LEU A 40 -1.28 -3.35 -3.81
C LEU A 40 -1.91 -2.12 -4.48
N ALA A 41 -1.56 -0.92 -4.02
CA ALA A 41 -2.01 0.32 -4.60
C ALA A 41 -1.49 0.50 -6.03
N GLN A 42 -0.22 0.18 -6.27
CA GLN A 42 0.40 0.24 -7.61
C GLN A 42 -0.26 -0.75 -8.59
N GLU A 43 -0.55 -1.97 -8.16
CA GLU A 43 -1.20 -3.00 -8.98
C GLU A 43 -2.62 -2.60 -9.40
N ASN A 44 -3.37 -1.99 -8.49
CA ASN A 44 -4.78 -1.67 -8.68
C ASN A 44 -5.02 -0.20 -9.06
N GLN A 45 -3.95 0.59 -9.27
CA GLN A 45 -4.02 2.03 -9.56
C GLN A 45 -4.83 2.82 -8.52
N MET A 46 -4.68 2.45 -7.24
CA MET A 46 -5.42 3.04 -6.14
C MET A 46 -4.62 4.15 -5.44
N THR A 47 -5.35 5.03 -4.75
CA THR A 47 -4.78 6.03 -3.86
C THR A 47 -4.69 5.49 -2.44
N ILE A 48 -3.53 5.60 -1.81
CA ILE A 48 -3.37 5.34 -0.38
C ILE A 48 -3.81 6.59 0.39
N VAL A 49 -4.75 6.44 1.32
CA VAL A 49 -5.19 7.50 2.23
C VAL A 49 -4.65 7.18 3.61
N THR A 50 -3.71 7.98 4.13
CA THR A 50 -2.97 7.64 5.37
C THR A 50 -2.56 8.86 6.18
N GLN A 51 -2.33 8.71 7.48
CA GLN A 51 -1.62 9.70 8.31
C GLN A 51 -0.13 9.36 8.44
N ASP A 52 0.28 8.20 7.93
CA ASP A 52 1.64 7.70 8.07
C ASP A 52 2.61 8.46 7.17
N ALA A 53 3.62 9.08 7.78
CA ALA A 53 4.59 9.90 7.08
C ALA A 53 5.60 9.08 6.26
N ASP A 54 5.72 7.77 6.49
CA ASP A 54 6.71 6.92 5.81
C ASP A 54 6.41 6.82 4.30
N PHE A 55 5.12 6.91 3.94
CA PHE A 55 4.67 6.99 2.55
C PHE A 55 5.14 8.24 1.80
N LYS A 56 5.67 9.27 2.47
CA LYS A 56 6.28 10.44 1.79
C LYS A 56 7.46 10.05 0.90
N ILE A 57 8.12 8.93 1.18
CA ILE A 57 9.24 8.44 0.38
C ILE A 57 8.79 8.04 -1.03
N VAL A 58 7.52 7.66 -1.19
CA VAL A 58 6.95 7.10 -2.43
C VAL A 58 5.80 7.94 -3.02
N ASP A 59 5.58 9.16 -2.51
CA ASP A 59 4.47 10.06 -2.91
C ASP A 59 4.56 10.58 -4.37
N LYS A 60 5.71 10.41 -5.02
CA LYS A 60 5.93 10.71 -6.44
C LYS A 60 5.69 9.51 -7.36
N ILE A 61 5.46 8.32 -6.80
CA ILE A 61 5.40 7.06 -7.55
C ILE A 61 3.97 6.56 -7.64
N ILE A 62 3.25 6.63 -6.53
CA ILE A 62 1.83 6.25 -6.44
C ILE A 62 1.01 7.45 -5.94
N SER A 63 -0.31 7.39 -6.12
CA SER A 63 -1.20 8.41 -5.57
C SER A 63 -1.33 8.23 -4.05
N ILE A 64 -1.03 9.28 -3.29
CA ILE A 64 -1.13 9.29 -1.84
C ILE A 64 -1.85 10.55 -1.39
N GLN A 65 -2.82 10.38 -0.50
CA GLN A 65 -3.52 11.46 0.18
C GLN A 65 -3.21 11.38 1.68
N PHE A 66 -2.50 12.37 2.19
CA PHE A 66 -2.26 12.50 3.63
C PHE A 66 -3.47 13.13 4.33
N LEU A 67 -3.88 12.56 5.46
CA LEU A 67 -4.96 13.07 6.33
C LEU A 67 -4.45 14.06 7.39
#